data_AF-A0A2E0L3U9-F1
#
_entry.id   AF-A0A2E0L3U9-F1
#
_cell.length_a   1.000
_cell.length_b   1.000
_cell.length_c   1.000
_cell.angle_alpha   90.00
_cell.angle_beta   90.00
_cell.angle_gamma   90.00
#
_symmetry.space_group_name_H-M   'P 1'
#
loop_
_entity.id
_entity.type
_entity.pdbx_description
1 polymer ?
#
loop_
_entity_poly.entity_id
_entity_poly.type
_entity_poly.pdbx_seq_one_letter_code
_entity_poly.pdbx_strand_id
1 'polypeptide(L)'
;MKSRCIGLALSGGSYRALVFHLGVLARLASDDLLEEVSFISTVSGGSLGTALIYATNDFQWPSSQTYLNKVVPEIRQFLSNHNLVREIRSQLLRNPAAWLRRGGNKLALVLTSWGIKPSIQTIADHPRWIINATTYETRKNWRFMSRRMGDPEFGYAMNPEVPLAEAVAASAAHPMIGPIMIDTSPFRWERYVQGSQKETYNITPKYKKLLLWDGGLYDNLGTEALMKTGSKLRPGVDFLIVSDASAPISVPRYWLGYPSLRRMADIMATQVQSLRTRIIMDFLINEPTKGRYIKLGHHADYILNNAKKAHDIVELSSQTLSDERIDPVRNIKTEDTHMTYEKFDLIFRHGFEVADLTLYAHGSDDDGYSFRGYNQF
;
A
#
# COMPACT_ATOMS: atom_id res chain seq x y z
N MET A 1 11.81 -20.97 12.70
CA MET A 1 10.48 -20.92 12.05
C MET A 1 10.56 -21.65 10.72
N LYS A 2 9.49 -22.31 10.25
CA LYS A 2 9.46 -22.81 8.86
C LYS A 2 9.53 -21.58 7.94
N SER A 3 10.45 -21.54 6.99
CA SER A 3 10.47 -20.49 5.96
C SER A 3 9.11 -20.43 5.28
N ARG A 4 8.39 -19.30 5.40
CA ARG A 4 7.06 -19.09 4.81
C ARG A 4 7.17 -18.04 3.72
N CYS A 5 6.49 -18.22 2.60
CA CYS A 5 6.43 -17.15 1.60
C CYS A 5 5.38 -16.11 2.03
N ILE A 6 5.82 -14.93 2.49
CA ILE A 6 4.92 -13.87 2.96
C ILE A 6 4.41 -13.04 1.78
N GLY A 7 3.10 -12.83 1.72
CA GLY A 7 2.43 -11.88 0.85
C GLY A 7 1.97 -10.66 1.64
N LEU A 8 2.41 -9.46 1.24
CA LEU A 8 2.07 -8.20 1.90
C LEU A 8 1.11 -7.38 1.05
N ALA A 9 -0.07 -7.08 1.60
CA ALA A 9 -1.02 -6.12 1.03
C ALA A 9 -0.94 -4.80 1.82
N LEU A 10 -0.49 -3.72 1.16
CA LEU A 10 -0.34 -2.39 1.77
C LEU A 10 -1.34 -1.42 1.15
N SER A 11 -2.36 -1.06 1.94
CA SER A 11 -3.49 -0.26 1.47
C SER A 11 -3.15 1.21 1.14
N GLY A 12 -4.11 1.91 0.54
CA GLY A 12 -4.04 3.35 0.33
C GLY A 12 -4.41 4.18 1.56
N GLY A 13 -3.99 5.45 1.58
CA GLY A 13 -4.30 6.40 2.66
C GLY A 13 -3.28 7.53 2.84
N SER A 14 -2.61 7.96 1.75
CA SER A 14 -1.61 9.04 1.74
C SER A 14 -0.42 8.79 2.71
N TYR A 15 0.21 9.86 3.19
CA TYR A 15 1.39 9.84 4.07
C TYR A 15 1.15 9.10 5.39
N ARG A 16 -0.08 9.14 5.92
CA ARG A 16 -0.43 8.38 7.12
C ARG A 16 -0.32 6.87 6.86
N ALA A 17 -0.88 6.40 5.75
CA ALA A 17 -0.77 4.99 5.38
C ALA A 17 0.69 4.59 5.17
N LEU A 18 1.45 5.42 4.46
CA LEU A 18 2.87 5.25 4.27
C LEU A 18 3.59 4.97 5.60
N VAL A 19 3.50 5.89 6.56
CA VAL A 19 4.23 5.78 7.84
C VAL A 19 3.71 4.62 8.68
N PHE A 20 2.40 4.35 8.67
CA PHE A 20 1.83 3.20 9.37
C PHE A 20 2.39 1.88 8.82
N HIS A 21 2.45 1.73 7.49
CA HIS A 21 3.04 0.55 6.87
C HIS A 21 4.53 0.42 7.20
N LEU A 22 5.28 1.52 7.34
CA LEU A 22 6.67 1.46 7.79
C LEU A 22 6.79 0.84 9.19
N GLY A 23 5.89 1.18 10.10
CA GLY A 23 5.82 0.59 11.44
C GLY A 23 5.48 -0.90 11.42
N VAL A 24 4.50 -1.29 10.59
CA VAL A 24 4.14 -2.71 10.41
C VAL A 24 5.33 -3.52 9.88
N LEU A 25 6.02 -2.99 8.87
CA LEU A 25 7.22 -3.62 8.31
C LEU A 25 8.37 -3.65 9.31
N ALA A 26 8.52 -2.63 10.16
CA ALA A 26 9.53 -2.62 11.23
C ALA A 26 9.29 -3.75 12.22
N ARG A 27 8.02 -4.02 12.56
CA ARG A 27 7.69 -5.17 13.40
C ARG A 27 8.07 -6.49 12.74
N LEU A 28 7.84 -6.66 11.44
CA LEU A 28 8.28 -7.85 10.72
C LEU A 28 9.82 -7.95 10.69
N ALA A 29 10.50 -6.83 10.49
CA ALA A 29 11.95 -6.77 10.50
C ALA A 29 12.55 -7.15 11.86
N SER A 30 11.88 -6.84 12.97
CA SER A 30 12.36 -7.25 14.31
C SER A 30 12.40 -8.77 14.53
N ASP A 31 11.75 -9.55 13.65
CA ASP A 31 11.78 -11.02 13.66
C ASP A 31 12.50 -11.59 12.40
N ASP A 32 13.28 -10.78 11.69
CA ASP A 32 13.99 -11.16 10.46
C ASP A 32 13.07 -11.69 9.33
N LEU A 33 11.84 -11.15 9.25
CA LEU A 33 10.81 -11.64 8.32
C LEU A 33 10.76 -10.87 7.00
N LEU A 34 11.50 -9.77 6.82
CA LEU A 34 11.48 -9.04 5.55
C LEU A 34 12.08 -9.86 4.40
N GLU A 35 13.02 -10.75 4.71
CA GLU A 35 13.66 -11.69 3.80
C GLU A 35 12.68 -12.76 3.30
N GLU A 36 11.64 -13.06 4.08
CA GLU A 36 10.59 -14.03 3.74
C GLU A 36 9.47 -13.43 2.85
N VAL A 37 9.47 -12.11 2.67
CA VAL A 37 8.51 -11.42 1.80
C VAL A 37 8.76 -11.84 0.35
N SER A 38 7.76 -12.46 -0.26
CA SER A 38 7.80 -12.97 -1.63
C SER A 38 6.98 -12.11 -2.59
N PHE A 39 5.90 -11.51 -2.10
CA PHE A 39 5.03 -10.63 -2.88
C PHE A 39 4.63 -9.40 -2.07
N ILE A 40 4.64 -8.24 -2.73
CA ILE A 40 4.10 -7.01 -2.17
C ILE A 40 3.07 -6.46 -3.15
N SER A 41 1.86 -6.18 -2.66
CA SER A 41 0.79 -5.55 -3.42
C SER A 41 0.42 -4.24 -2.76
N THR A 42 0.58 -3.13 -3.47
CA THR A 42 0.45 -1.81 -2.87
C THR A 42 -0.56 -0.93 -3.60
N VAL A 43 -1.12 0.02 -2.84
CA VAL A 43 -2.06 1.03 -3.34
C VAL A 43 -1.67 2.39 -2.79
N SER A 44 -1.63 3.42 -3.63
CA SER A 44 -1.54 4.83 -3.23
C SER A 44 -0.40 5.10 -2.22
N GLY A 45 -0.72 5.46 -0.97
CA GLY A 45 0.25 5.67 0.12
C GLY A 45 1.17 4.47 0.39
N GLY A 46 0.66 3.24 0.29
CA GLY A 46 1.49 2.03 0.36
C GLY A 46 2.47 1.91 -0.80
N SER A 47 2.06 2.33 -2.01
CA SER A 47 2.95 2.36 -3.19
C SER A 47 4.03 3.42 -3.04
N LEU A 48 3.69 4.58 -2.47
CA LEU A 48 4.63 5.64 -2.17
C LEU A 48 5.67 5.21 -1.14
N GLY A 49 5.24 4.57 -0.05
CA GLY A 49 6.14 4.05 0.98
C GLY A 49 7.09 3.00 0.45
N THR A 50 6.57 2.05 -0.33
CA THR A 50 7.40 1.03 -0.96
C THR A 50 8.40 1.63 -1.94
N ALA A 51 8.00 2.64 -2.71
CA ALA A 51 8.94 3.35 -3.59
C ALA A 51 10.08 4.03 -2.84
N LEU A 52 9.80 4.63 -1.67
CA LEU A 52 10.84 5.22 -0.82
C LEU A 52 11.76 4.14 -0.23
N ILE A 53 11.21 3.01 0.23
CA ILE A 53 12.01 1.87 0.72
C ILE A 53 13.02 1.42 -0.34
N TYR A 54 12.56 1.21 -1.58
CA TYR A 54 13.43 0.85 -2.69
C TYR A 54 14.44 1.97 -2.98
N ALA A 55 14.00 3.23 -3.07
CA ALA A 55 14.90 4.34 -3.40
C ALA A 55 16.02 4.56 -2.38
N THR A 56 15.73 4.37 -1.08
CA THR A 56 16.70 4.50 0.03
C THR A 56 17.70 3.34 0.07
N ASN A 57 17.38 2.22 -0.58
CA ASN A 57 18.21 1.02 -0.59
C ASN A 57 18.61 0.62 -2.03
N ASP A 58 19.00 1.60 -2.84
CA ASP A 58 19.56 1.39 -4.19
C ASP A 58 18.67 0.54 -5.11
N PHE A 59 17.36 0.70 -4.97
CA PHE A 59 16.30 -0.03 -5.66
C PHE A 59 16.34 -1.55 -5.42
N GLN A 60 16.84 -1.95 -4.25
CA GLN A 60 16.78 -3.30 -3.70
C GLN A 60 15.84 -3.36 -2.51
N TRP A 61 15.20 -4.51 -2.31
CA TRP A 61 14.49 -4.78 -1.06
C TRP A 61 15.49 -4.95 0.09
N PRO A 62 15.33 -4.25 1.22
CA PRO A 62 16.28 -4.29 2.31
C PRO A 62 16.18 -5.59 3.11
N SER A 63 17.31 -6.00 3.69
CA SER A 63 17.29 -6.94 4.83
C SER A 63 16.58 -6.29 6.02
N SER A 64 16.11 -7.11 6.95
CA SER A 64 15.49 -6.66 8.20
C SER A 64 16.40 -5.70 8.98
N GLN A 65 17.69 -6.01 9.06
CA GLN A 65 18.68 -5.15 9.73
C GLN A 65 18.92 -3.82 8.99
N THR A 66 19.02 -3.86 7.65
CA THR A 66 19.17 -2.63 6.85
C THR A 66 17.91 -1.77 6.92
N TYR A 67 16.74 -2.40 6.97
CA TYR A 67 15.47 -1.71 7.05
C TYR A 67 15.37 -0.88 8.34
N LEU A 68 15.68 -1.48 9.48
CA LEU A 68 15.61 -0.83 10.79
C LEU A 68 16.68 0.26 10.96
N ASN A 69 17.93 -0.02 10.60
CA ASN A 69 19.05 0.87 10.93
C ASN A 69 19.33 1.97 9.90
N LYS A 70 18.88 1.80 8.66
CA LYS A 70 19.15 2.72 7.55
C LYS A 70 17.86 3.25 6.94
N VAL A 71 17.01 2.35 6.44
CA VAL A 71 15.86 2.73 5.60
C VAL A 71 14.85 3.56 6.37
N VAL A 72 14.40 3.09 7.54
CA VAL A 72 13.42 3.82 8.35
C VAL A 72 13.95 5.19 8.82
N PRO A 73 15.17 5.31 9.40
CA PRO A 73 15.73 6.59 9.79
C PRO A 73 15.85 7.59 8.64
N GLU A 74 16.32 7.16 7.46
CA GLU A 74 16.45 8.03 6.29
C GLU A 74 15.09 8.48 5.76
N ILE A 75 14.09 7.59 5.70
CA ILE A 75 12.72 7.97 5.29
C ILE A 75 12.09 8.92 6.31
N ARG A 76 12.32 8.70 7.61
CA ARG A 76 11.87 9.59 8.69
C ARG A 76 12.42 11.00 8.51
N GLN A 77 13.72 11.12 8.27
CA GLN A 77 14.38 12.40 7.99
C GLN A 77 13.85 13.03 6.68
N PHE A 78 13.69 12.22 5.64
CA PHE A 78 13.19 12.68 4.34
C PHE A 78 11.78 13.27 4.47
N LEU A 79 10.82 12.51 4.99
CA LEU A 79 9.43 12.97 5.12
C LEU A 79 9.27 14.18 6.05
N SER A 80 10.16 14.32 7.03
CA SER A 80 10.14 15.46 7.94
C SER A 80 10.61 16.77 7.29
N ASN A 81 11.44 16.67 6.24
CA ASN A 81 11.97 17.82 5.50
C ASN A 81 11.21 18.12 4.20
N HIS A 82 10.42 17.16 3.72
CA HIS A 82 9.69 17.25 2.46
C HIS A 82 8.19 17.48 2.68
N ASN A 83 7.57 18.28 1.83
CA ASN A 83 6.12 18.50 1.83
C ASN A 83 5.59 18.41 0.41
N LEU A 84 4.84 17.34 0.13
CA LEU A 84 4.36 17.01 -1.21
C LEU A 84 3.57 18.16 -1.83
N VAL A 85 2.64 18.77 -1.10
CA VAL A 85 1.81 19.87 -1.62
C VAL A 85 2.66 21.09 -1.97
N ARG A 86 3.63 21.44 -1.10
CA ARG A 86 4.58 22.54 -1.36
C ARG A 86 5.44 22.24 -2.59
N GLU A 87 5.87 21.00 -2.74
CA GLU A 87 6.75 20.60 -3.83
C GLU A 87 6.04 20.51 -5.17
N ILE A 88 4.82 19.97 -5.20
CA ILE A 88 3.93 20.03 -6.36
C ILE A 88 3.76 21.49 -6.82
N ARG A 89 3.49 22.42 -5.89
CA ARG A 89 3.39 23.86 -6.19
C ARG A 89 4.72 24.44 -6.70
N SER A 90 5.84 24.04 -6.11
CA SER A 90 7.16 24.52 -6.53
C SER A 90 7.54 24.07 -7.93
N GLN A 91 7.17 22.84 -8.32
CA GLN A 91 7.42 22.29 -9.66
C GLN A 91 6.64 23.05 -10.74
N LEU A 92 5.40 23.45 -10.44
CA LEU A 92 4.62 24.32 -11.32
C LEU A 92 5.36 25.64 -11.61
N LEU A 93 5.90 26.28 -10.57
CA LEU A 93 6.61 27.55 -10.71
C LEU A 93 7.96 27.40 -11.43
N ARG A 94 8.69 26.30 -11.18
CA ARG A 94 10.02 26.05 -11.76
C ARG A 94 9.97 25.57 -13.21
N ASN A 95 8.96 24.81 -13.59
CA ASN A 95 8.86 24.23 -14.93
C ASN A 95 7.41 24.21 -15.47
N PRO A 96 6.85 25.39 -15.79
CA PRO A 96 5.47 25.51 -16.28
C PRO A 96 5.27 24.77 -17.61
N ALA A 97 6.29 24.73 -18.48
CA ALA A 97 6.23 24.01 -19.75
C ALA A 97 6.11 22.48 -19.55
N ALA A 98 6.90 21.88 -18.65
CA ALA A 98 6.76 20.46 -18.33
C ALA A 98 5.42 20.16 -17.64
N TRP A 99 4.93 21.09 -16.82
CA TRP A 99 3.63 20.99 -16.16
C TRP A 99 2.47 20.94 -17.16
N LEU A 100 2.48 21.79 -18.19
CA LEU A 100 1.50 21.72 -19.28
C LEU A 100 1.69 20.47 -20.16
N ARG A 101 2.94 20.12 -20.52
CA ARG A 101 3.24 19.03 -21.47
C ARG A 101 2.91 17.64 -20.92
N ARG A 102 3.04 17.40 -19.61
CA ARG A 102 2.79 16.09 -18.99
C ARG A 102 1.32 15.82 -18.64
N GLY A 103 0.39 16.71 -18.98
CA GLY A 103 -1.05 16.42 -19.10
C GLY A 103 -1.68 15.58 -17.98
N GLY A 104 -1.33 15.81 -16.71
CA GLY A 104 -1.85 15.05 -15.56
C GLY A 104 -0.78 14.36 -14.70
N ASN A 105 0.41 14.08 -15.25
CA ASN A 105 1.46 13.29 -14.54
C ASN A 105 2.31 14.14 -13.58
N LYS A 106 1.67 15.04 -12.81
CA LYS A 106 2.33 16.02 -11.92
C LYS A 106 3.06 15.37 -10.76
N LEU A 107 2.43 14.35 -10.15
CA LEU A 107 3.03 13.60 -9.05
C LEU A 107 4.29 12.87 -9.50
N ALA A 108 4.32 12.30 -10.71
CA ALA A 108 5.50 11.62 -11.24
C ALA A 108 6.72 12.55 -11.34
N LEU A 109 6.55 13.85 -11.63
CA LEU A 109 7.64 14.82 -11.62
C LEU A 109 8.24 15.02 -10.22
N VAL A 110 7.39 15.09 -9.20
CA VAL A 110 7.83 15.22 -7.81
C VAL A 110 8.56 13.95 -7.37
N LEU A 111 8.00 12.76 -7.65
CA LEU A 111 8.66 11.49 -7.32
C LEU A 111 10.01 11.35 -8.04
N THR A 112 10.12 11.80 -9.28
CA THR A 112 11.40 11.85 -10.00
C THR A 112 12.41 12.75 -9.30
N SER A 113 11.97 13.89 -8.76
CA SER A 113 12.83 14.79 -7.97
C SER A 113 13.23 14.23 -6.60
N TRP A 114 12.49 13.24 -6.09
CA TRP A 114 12.86 12.47 -4.88
C TRP A 114 13.87 11.35 -5.17
N GLY A 115 14.34 11.24 -6.41
CA GLY A 115 15.29 10.19 -6.81
C GLY A 115 14.63 8.92 -7.32
N ILE A 116 13.30 8.81 -7.35
CA ILE A 116 12.56 7.66 -7.91
C ILE A 116 12.61 7.74 -9.45
N LYS A 117 13.75 7.37 -10.03
CA LYS A 117 14.09 7.54 -11.46
C LYS A 117 14.14 6.25 -12.28
N PRO A 118 14.57 5.09 -11.76
CA PRO A 118 14.71 3.89 -12.57
C PRO A 118 13.40 3.42 -13.19
N SER A 119 13.53 2.55 -14.19
CA SER A 119 12.38 1.82 -14.72
C SER A 119 11.92 0.78 -13.70
N ILE A 120 10.62 0.47 -13.70
CA ILE A 120 10.08 -0.66 -12.95
C ILE A 120 10.71 -2.00 -13.37
N GLN A 121 11.25 -2.08 -14.59
CA GLN A 121 11.95 -3.28 -15.06
C GLN A 121 13.31 -3.48 -14.38
N THR A 122 13.96 -2.40 -13.95
CA THR A 122 15.37 -2.43 -13.46
C THR A 122 15.50 -2.57 -11.95
N ILE A 123 14.40 -2.44 -11.19
CA ILE A 123 14.42 -2.65 -9.74
C ILE A 123 14.55 -4.14 -9.41
N ALA A 124 14.92 -4.46 -8.17
CA ALA A 124 14.95 -5.85 -7.72
C ALA A 124 13.61 -6.56 -7.97
N ASP A 125 13.66 -7.78 -8.51
CA ASP A 125 12.48 -8.57 -8.82
C ASP A 125 11.94 -9.36 -7.59
N HIS A 126 12.70 -9.35 -6.49
CA HIS A 126 12.35 -10.00 -5.23
C HIS A 126 12.31 -8.98 -4.07
N PRO A 127 11.19 -8.89 -3.33
CA PRO A 127 9.90 -9.53 -3.60
C PRO A 127 9.26 -9.02 -4.89
N ARG A 128 8.34 -9.80 -5.45
CA ARG A 128 7.58 -9.34 -6.60
C ARG A 128 6.62 -8.24 -6.18
N TRP A 129 6.93 -7.02 -6.58
CA TRP A 129 6.13 -5.85 -6.28
C TRP A 129 5.06 -5.60 -7.36
N ILE A 130 3.82 -5.47 -6.90
CA ILE A 130 2.60 -5.24 -7.68
C ILE A 130 2.03 -3.89 -7.27
N ILE A 131 2.15 -2.90 -8.16
CA ILE A 131 1.63 -1.55 -7.95
C ILE A 131 0.25 -1.48 -8.60
N ASN A 132 -0.81 -1.27 -7.81
CA ASN A 132 -2.18 -1.28 -8.30
C ASN A 132 -2.66 0.13 -8.66
N ALA A 133 -3.33 0.25 -9.80
CA ALA A 133 -4.01 1.42 -10.30
C ALA A 133 -5.37 1.02 -10.90
N THR A 134 -6.20 1.99 -11.26
CA THR A 134 -7.53 1.74 -11.84
C THR A 134 -7.58 2.30 -13.25
N THR A 135 -7.83 1.44 -14.25
CA THR A 135 -8.02 1.90 -15.64
C THR A 135 -9.40 2.53 -15.78
N TYR A 136 -9.47 3.76 -16.29
CA TYR A 136 -10.74 4.45 -16.54
C TYR A 136 -11.54 3.74 -17.64
N GLU A 137 -10.89 3.36 -18.73
CA GLU A 137 -11.54 2.82 -19.93
C GLU A 137 -12.08 1.40 -19.73
N THR A 138 -11.33 0.51 -19.09
CA THR A 138 -11.74 -0.89 -18.84
C THR A 138 -12.43 -1.08 -17.49
N ARG A 139 -12.26 -0.14 -16.55
CA ARG A 139 -12.76 -0.23 -15.16
C ARG A 139 -12.17 -1.42 -14.41
N LYS A 140 -10.96 -1.86 -14.79
CA LYS A 140 -10.23 -2.98 -14.18
C LYS A 140 -9.05 -2.50 -13.35
N ASN A 141 -8.56 -3.42 -12.52
CA ASN A 141 -7.30 -3.25 -11.80
C ASN A 141 -6.13 -3.32 -12.78
N TRP A 142 -5.53 -2.16 -13.04
CA TRP A 142 -4.27 -2.06 -13.75
C TRP A 142 -3.12 -2.36 -12.80
N ARG A 143 -2.22 -3.24 -13.19
CA ARG A 143 -1.08 -3.61 -12.34
C ARG A 143 0.20 -3.30 -13.05
N PHE A 144 1.14 -2.65 -12.36
CA PHE A 144 2.53 -2.55 -12.79
C PHE A 144 3.39 -3.52 -11.99
N MET A 145 4.24 -4.26 -12.69
CA MET A 145 5.27 -5.14 -12.16
C MET A 145 6.51 -5.03 -13.08
N SER A 146 7.68 -5.38 -12.58
CA SER A 146 8.91 -5.55 -13.36
C SER A 146 8.70 -6.39 -14.63
N ARG A 147 7.96 -7.50 -14.48
CA ARG A 147 7.75 -8.49 -15.55
C ARG A 147 6.61 -8.18 -16.50
N ARG A 148 5.63 -7.35 -16.10
CA ARG A 148 4.48 -7.00 -16.94
C ARG A 148 3.69 -5.81 -16.40
N MET A 149 2.98 -5.13 -17.27
CA MET A 149 1.90 -4.21 -16.89
C MET A 149 0.62 -4.48 -17.66
N GLY A 150 -0.52 -4.09 -17.10
CA GLY A 150 -1.80 -4.14 -17.81
C GLY A 150 -2.95 -4.65 -16.95
N ASP A 151 -4.07 -4.93 -17.61
CA ASP A 151 -5.27 -5.51 -17.02
C ASP A 151 -5.87 -6.61 -17.91
N PRO A 152 -6.76 -7.49 -17.39
CA PRO A 152 -7.27 -8.62 -18.16
C PRO A 152 -8.07 -8.26 -19.42
N GLU A 153 -8.71 -7.08 -19.44
CA GLU A 153 -9.58 -6.63 -20.53
C GLU A 153 -8.77 -5.88 -21.60
N PHE A 154 -7.84 -5.02 -21.18
CA PHE A 154 -6.96 -4.32 -22.10
C PHE A 154 -5.94 -5.28 -22.71
N GLY A 155 -5.29 -6.10 -21.88
CA GLY A 155 -4.15 -6.94 -22.21
C GLY A 155 -2.91 -6.54 -21.41
N TYR A 156 -1.80 -7.21 -21.68
CA TYR A 156 -0.54 -7.07 -20.95
C TYR A 156 0.61 -6.71 -21.87
N ALA A 157 1.43 -5.76 -21.43
CA ALA A 157 2.76 -5.51 -21.98
C ALA A 157 3.78 -6.22 -21.09
N MET A 158 4.65 -7.03 -21.69
CA MET A 158 5.70 -7.77 -20.99
C MET A 158 6.95 -6.92 -20.81
N ASN A 159 7.61 -7.05 -19.64
CA ASN A 159 8.82 -6.31 -19.27
C ASN A 159 8.77 -4.80 -19.62
N PRO A 160 7.80 -4.06 -19.07
CA PRO A 160 7.53 -2.69 -19.50
C PRO A 160 8.64 -1.72 -19.04
N GLU A 161 9.20 -0.97 -19.99
CA GLU A 161 10.13 0.14 -19.73
C GLU A 161 9.39 1.40 -19.24
N VAL A 162 8.64 1.28 -18.13
CA VAL A 162 7.91 2.39 -17.52
C VAL A 162 8.70 2.97 -16.34
N PRO A 163 8.86 4.29 -16.22
CA PRO A 163 9.49 4.89 -15.04
C PRO A 163 8.74 4.53 -13.76
N LEU A 164 9.46 4.12 -12.71
CA LEU A 164 8.85 3.74 -11.44
C LEU A 164 7.99 4.88 -10.85
N ALA A 165 8.46 6.13 -10.98
CA ALA A 165 7.70 7.30 -10.58
C ALA A 165 6.32 7.39 -11.27
N GLU A 166 6.19 6.97 -12.53
CA GLU A 166 4.90 7.00 -13.22
C GLU A 166 3.96 5.90 -12.74
N ALA A 167 4.47 4.70 -12.49
CA ALA A 167 3.68 3.60 -11.92
C ALA A 167 3.17 3.94 -10.50
N VAL A 168 4.06 4.45 -9.64
CA VAL A 168 3.71 4.86 -8.27
C VAL A 168 2.75 6.05 -8.29
N ALA A 169 2.98 7.03 -9.17
CA ALA A 169 2.10 8.17 -9.28
C ALA A 169 0.72 7.79 -9.82
N ALA A 170 0.61 6.79 -10.71
CA ALA A 170 -0.67 6.28 -11.19
C ALA A 170 -1.45 5.61 -10.05
N SER A 171 -0.75 4.85 -9.21
CA SER A 171 -1.32 4.23 -8.00
C SER A 171 -1.84 5.24 -6.99
N ALA A 172 -1.27 6.44 -6.96
CA ALA A 172 -1.62 7.54 -6.05
C ALA A 172 -2.39 8.70 -6.74
N ALA A 173 -2.90 8.46 -7.96
CA ALA A 173 -3.61 9.44 -8.79
C ALA A 173 -5.03 9.69 -8.28
N HIS A 174 -5.17 10.16 -7.04
CA HIS A 174 -6.48 10.42 -6.43
C HIS A 174 -7.13 11.68 -7.02
N PRO A 175 -8.45 11.89 -6.83
CA PRO A 175 -9.21 12.97 -7.47
C PRO A 175 -8.64 14.39 -7.37
N MET A 176 -7.86 14.72 -6.32
CA MET A 176 -7.26 16.06 -6.18
C MET A 176 -5.95 16.22 -6.97
N ILE A 177 -5.26 15.13 -7.29
CA ILE A 177 -4.03 15.13 -8.10
C ILE A 177 -4.41 15.06 -9.59
N GLY A 178 -5.44 14.25 -9.89
CA GLY A 178 -5.90 13.97 -11.25
C GLY A 178 -5.32 12.66 -11.81
N PRO A 179 -5.86 12.17 -12.94
CA PRO A 179 -5.43 10.92 -13.53
C PRO A 179 -4.05 11.04 -14.17
N ILE A 180 -3.40 9.89 -14.32
CA ILE A 180 -2.19 9.72 -15.12
C ILE A 180 -2.55 9.18 -16.49
N MET A 181 -1.98 9.78 -17.52
CA MET A 181 -2.15 9.32 -18.88
C MET A 181 -0.92 8.51 -19.30
N ILE A 182 -1.15 7.30 -19.81
CA ILE A 182 -0.11 6.42 -20.36
C ILE A 182 -0.30 6.27 -21.86
N ASP A 183 0.78 6.48 -22.62
CA ASP A 183 0.84 6.13 -24.04
C ASP A 183 1.11 4.64 -24.18
N THR A 184 0.21 3.93 -24.86
CA THR A 184 0.27 2.47 -25.02
C THR A 184 0.99 2.07 -26.31
N SER A 185 1.20 3.02 -27.22
CA SER A 185 1.78 2.80 -28.55
C SER A 185 3.22 2.24 -28.54
N PRO A 186 4.10 2.59 -27.59
CA PRO A 186 5.46 2.05 -27.55
C PRO A 186 5.53 0.56 -27.19
N PHE A 187 4.47 -0.01 -26.63
CA PHE A 187 4.49 -1.36 -26.08
C PHE A 187 3.89 -2.39 -27.03
N ARG A 188 4.41 -3.62 -26.98
CA ARG A 188 3.76 -4.79 -27.57
C ARG A 188 2.77 -5.35 -26.56
N TRP A 189 1.58 -5.66 -27.03
CA TRP A 189 0.48 -6.10 -26.19
C TRP A 189 0.10 -7.53 -26.50
N GLU A 190 -0.11 -8.29 -25.43
CA GLU A 190 -0.48 -9.69 -25.48
C GLU A 190 -1.69 -9.95 -24.58
N ARG A 191 -2.46 -10.99 -24.90
CA ARG A 191 -3.54 -11.47 -24.04
C ARG A 191 -3.38 -12.97 -23.81
N TYR A 192 -3.68 -13.40 -22.60
CA TYR A 192 -3.71 -14.83 -22.28
C TYR A 192 -4.86 -15.50 -23.02
N VAL A 193 -4.59 -16.70 -23.54
CA VAL A 193 -5.64 -17.59 -24.05
C VAL A 193 -6.58 -17.94 -22.89
N GLN A 194 -7.89 -17.99 -23.15
CA GLN A 194 -8.88 -18.25 -22.11
C GLN A 194 -8.58 -19.57 -21.38
N GLY A 195 -8.44 -19.51 -20.05
CA GLY A 195 -8.08 -20.66 -19.21
C GLY A 195 -6.59 -20.98 -19.13
N SER A 196 -5.73 -20.34 -19.93
CA SER A 196 -4.28 -20.51 -19.88
C SER A 196 -3.62 -19.50 -18.95
N GLN A 197 -2.56 -19.92 -18.26
CA GLN A 197 -1.69 -19.04 -17.47
C GLN A 197 -0.33 -18.80 -18.12
N LYS A 198 -0.06 -19.42 -19.27
CA LYS A 198 1.25 -19.39 -19.95
C LYS A 198 1.15 -18.93 -21.39
N GLU A 199 0.12 -19.38 -22.10
CA GLU A 199 -0.04 -19.10 -23.54
C GLU A 199 -0.68 -17.74 -23.75
N THR A 200 -0.03 -16.93 -24.59
CA THR A 200 -0.48 -15.60 -24.98
C THR A 200 -0.54 -15.46 -26.49
N TYR A 201 -1.33 -14.49 -26.96
CA TYR A 201 -1.37 -14.09 -28.37
C TYR A 201 -1.29 -12.56 -28.47
N ASN A 202 -0.68 -12.07 -29.54
CA ASN A 202 -0.53 -10.65 -29.80
C ASN A 202 -1.90 -9.99 -30.05
N ILE A 203 -2.08 -8.80 -29.50
CA ILE A 203 -3.26 -7.97 -29.71
C ILE A 203 -2.86 -6.54 -30.10
N THR A 204 -3.74 -5.87 -30.83
CA THR A 204 -3.62 -4.42 -31.05
C THR A 204 -4.36 -3.70 -29.92
N PRO A 205 -3.71 -2.76 -29.21
CA PRO A 205 -4.37 -2.03 -28.13
C PRO A 205 -5.56 -1.21 -28.66
N LYS A 206 -6.71 -1.33 -28.00
CA LYS A 206 -7.94 -0.62 -28.39
C LYS A 206 -7.81 0.91 -28.26
N TYR A 207 -7.01 1.35 -27.29
CA TYR A 207 -6.78 2.77 -27.00
C TYR A 207 -5.28 3.05 -27.08
N LYS A 208 -4.90 4.09 -27.82
CA LYS A 208 -3.50 4.57 -27.91
C LYS A 208 -3.04 5.30 -26.65
N LYS A 209 -3.99 5.77 -25.84
CA LYS A 209 -3.75 6.43 -24.55
C LYS A 209 -4.78 5.92 -23.56
N LEU A 210 -4.36 5.68 -22.33
CA LEU A 210 -5.21 5.25 -21.22
C LEU A 210 -5.13 6.25 -20.06
N LEU A 211 -6.24 6.45 -19.37
CA LEU A 211 -6.30 7.20 -18.13
C LEU A 211 -6.29 6.24 -16.93
N LEU A 212 -5.31 6.39 -16.07
CA LEU A 212 -5.18 5.65 -14.82
C LEU A 212 -5.47 6.55 -13.62
N TRP A 213 -6.29 6.02 -12.73
CA TRP A 213 -6.60 6.61 -11.43
C TRP A 213 -5.99 5.78 -10.30
N ASP A 214 -6.03 6.34 -9.09
CA ASP A 214 -5.61 5.66 -7.86
C ASP A 214 -6.19 4.23 -7.77
N GLY A 215 -5.36 3.28 -7.31
CA GLY A 215 -5.76 1.87 -7.18
C GLY A 215 -6.90 1.66 -6.19
N GLY A 216 -7.10 2.61 -5.28
CA GLY A 216 -8.15 2.61 -4.27
C GLY A 216 -9.56 2.69 -4.82
N LEU A 217 -9.76 3.19 -6.05
CA LEU A 217 -11.07 3.15 -6.71
C LEU A 217 -11.50 1.71 -7.02
N TYR A 218 -10.55 0.81 -7.32
CA TYR A 218 -10.84 -0.60 -7.58
C TYR A 218 -10.70 -1.44 -6.32
N ASP A 219 -9.52 -1.44 -5.68
CA ASP A 219 -9.16 -2.27 -4.54
C ASP A 219 -8.22 -1.53 -3.59
N ASN A 220 -8.75 -0.75 -2.64
CA ASN A 220 -7.89 0.01 -1.72
C ASN A 220 -7.02 -0.85 -0.80
N LEU A 221 -7.36 -2.13 -0.60
CA LEU A 221 -6.54 -3.04 0.21
C LEU A 221 -5.42 -3.69 -0.62
N GLY A 222 -5.50 -3.67 -1.95
CA GLY A 222 -4.53 -4.35 -2.83
C GLY A 222 -4.52 -5.87 -2.69
N THR A 223 -5.59 -6.48 -2.18
CA THR A 223 -5.63 -7.90 -1.79
C THR A 223 -5.92 -8.83 -2.96
N GLU A 224 -6.59 -8.34 -4.01
CA GLU A 224 -7.00 -9.14 -5.18
C GLU A 224 -5.82 -9.64 -6.04
N ALA A 225 -4.62 -9.11 -5.79
CA ALA A 225 -3.38 -9.60 -6.37
C ALA A 225 -2.79 -10.82 -5.64
N LEU A 226 -3.07 -10.94 -4.35
CA LEU A 226 -2.51 -11.95 -3.44
C LEU A 226 -3.51 -13.04 -3.08
N MET A 227 -4.80 -12.78 -3.24
CA MET A 227 -5.88 -13.73 -2.98
C MET A 227 -6.95 -13.60 -4.05
N LYS A 228 -7.49 -14.74 -4.52
CA LYS A 228 -8.64 -14.77 -5.43
C LYS A 228 -9.90 -15.17 -4.67
N THR A 229 -11.04 -14.78 -5.22
CA THR A 229 -12.37 -15.11 -4.70
C THR A 229 -12.49 -16.62 -4.49
N GLY A 230 -12.99 -17.05 -3.32
CA GLY A 230 -12.99 -18.45 -2.90
C GLY A 230 -11.78 -18.85 -2.04
N SER A 231 -11.19 -17.89 -1.31
CA SER A 231 -10.28 -18.15 -0.18
C SER A 231 -8.95 -18.83 -0.52
N LYS A 232 -8.48 -18.71 -1.77
CA LYS A 232 -7.18 -19.26 -2.16
C LYS A 232 -6.13 -18.17 -2.27
N LEU A 233 -5.08 -18.31 -1.47
CA LEU A 233 -3.87 -17.52 -1.61
C LEU A 233 -3.22 -17.75 -2.98
N ARG A 234 -2.55 -16.73 -3.46
CA ARG A 234 -1.74 -16.77 -4.67
C ARG A 234 -0.68 -17.88 -4.53
N PRO A 235 -0.42 -18.66 -5.59
CA PRO A 235 0.73 -19.58 -5.60
C PRO A 235 2.04 -18.86 -5.26
N GLY A 236 2.77 -19.38 -4.28
CA GLY A 236 3.97 -18.74 -3.71
C GLY A 236 3.66 -17.72 -2.61
N VAL A 237 2.45 -17.73 -2.05
CA VAL A 237 2.10 -17.03 -0.80
C VAL A 237 1.52 -18.06 0.17
N ASP A 238 2.22 -18.29 1.27
CA ASP A 238 1.81 -19.21 2.33
C ASP A 238 1.16 -18.47 3.50
N PHE A 239 1.53 -17.20 3.68
CA PHE A 239 1.07 -16.35 4.77
C PHE A 239 0.77 -14.94 4.25
N LEU A 240 -0.48 -14.50 4.41
CA LEU A 240 -0.95 -13.20 3.95
C LEU A 240 -0.99 -12.19 5.11
N ILE A 241 -0.31 -11.06 4.97
CA ILE A 241 -0.49 -9.92 5.88
C ILE A 241 -1.18 -8.80 5.12
N VAL A 242 -2.35 -8.41 5.61
CA VAL A 242 -3.09 -7.25 5.10
C VAL A 242 -2.92 -6.10 6.08
N SER A 243 -2.19 -5.08 5.67
CA SER A 243 -2.03 -3.83 6.42
C SER A 243 -3.01 -2.80 5.89
N ASP A 244 -4.06 -2.51 6.67
CA ASP A 244 -5.14 -1.59 6.34
C ASP A 244 -4.98 -0.26 7.11
N ALA A 245 -4.55 0.76 6.38
CA ALA A 245 -4.41 2.13 6.82
C ALA A 245 -5.43 3.07 6.17
N SER A 246 -6.55 2.53 5.70
CA SER A 246 -7.59 3.29 5.01
C SER A 246 -8.24 4.30 5.95
N ALA A 247 -8.75 5.40 5.38
CA ALA A 247 -9.40 6.45 6.15
C ALA A 247 -10.68 5.93 6.84
N PRO A 248 -10.96 6.34 8.10
CA PRO A 248 -12.28 6.11 8.69
C PRO A 248 -13.35 6.88 7.91
N ILE A 249 -14.60 6.46 8.07
CA ILE A 249 -15.76 7.17 7.52
C ILE A 249 -15.77 8.59 8.10
N SER A 250 -15.61 9.60 7.26
CA SER A 250 -15.73 10.99 7.70
C SER A 250 -17.19 11.31 8.08
N VAL A 251 -17.37 12.08 9.15
CA VAL A 251 -18.67 12.67 9.51
C VAL A 251 -19.03 13.71 8.44
N PRO A 252 -20.25 13.69 7.87
CA PRO A 252 -20.61 14.55 6.74
C PRO A 252 -20.51 16.04 7.11
N ARG A 253 -20.00 16.85 6.18
CA ARG A 253 -20.24 18.30 6.16
C ARG A 253 -21.21 18.59 5.02
N TYR A 254 -22.46 18.93 5.36
CA TYR A 254 -23.45 19.34 4.36
C TYR A 254 -23.00 20.68 3.75
N TRP A 255 -22.93 20.74 2.42
CA TRP A 255 -22.71 21.98 1.70
C TRP A 255 -24.04 22.40 1.08
N LEU A 256 -24.59 23.54 1.51
CA LEU A 256 -25.85 24.12 1.01
C LEU A 256 -27.05 23.13 0.96
N GLY A 257 -27.10 22.15 1.86
CA GLY A 257 -28.24 21.21 1.96
C GLY A 257 -28.27 20.09 0.90
N TYR A 258 -27.32 20.02 -0.04
CA TYR A 258 -27.25 18.95 -1.04
C TYR A 258 -26.19 17.88 -0.71
N PRO A 259 -26.47 16.59 -0.92
CA PRO A 259 -25.45 15.55 -0.81
C PRO A 259 -24.40 15.72 -1.91
N SER A 260 -23.13 15.86 -1.54
CA SER A 260 -22.05 16.01 -2.52
C SER A 260 -21.79 14.71 -3.27
N LEU A 261 -21.47 14.79 -4.56
CA LEU A 261 -21.00 13.64 -5.36
C LEU A 261 -19.80 12.95 -4.70
N ARG A 262 -18.94 13.74 -4.02
CA ARG A 262 -17.85 13.23 -3.18
C ARG A 262 -18.35 12.30 -2.09
N ARG A 263 -19.41 12.68 -1.37
CA ARG A 263 -19.99 11.85 -0.31
C ARG A 263 -20.57 10.54 -0.85
N MET A 264 -21.24 10.59 -2.01
CA MET A 264 -21.77 9.36 -2.63
C MET A 264 -20.63 8.41 -3.02
N ALA A 265 -19.56 8.93 -3.63
CA ALA A 265 -18.37 8.16 -3.95
C ALA A 265 -17.69 7.59 -2.70
N ASP A 266 -17.57 8.37 -1.63
CA ASP A 266 -17.00 7.94 -0.34
C ASP A 266 -17.81 6.78 0.26
N ILE A 267 -19.16 6.85 0.21
CA ILE A 267 -20.04 5.78 0.68
C ILE A 267 -19.83 4.50 -0.14
N MET A 268 -19.83 4.61 -1.47
CA MET A 268 -19.60 3.45 -2.35
C MET A 268 -18.23 2.81 -2.10
N ALA A 269 -17.17 3.61 -2.01
CA ALA A 269 -15.82 3.14 -1.70
C ALA A 269 -15.77 2.42 -0.35
N THR A 270 -16.40 3.00 0.68
CA THR A 270 -16.49 2.40 2.02
C THR A 270 -17.21 1.04 1.99
N GLN A 271 -18.31 0.92 1.25
CA GLN A 271 -19.06 -0.33 1.15
C GLN A 271 -18.26 -1.43 0.42
N VAL A 272 -17.59 -1.07 -0.68
CA VAL A 272 -16.69 -1.99 -1.40
C VAL A 272 -15.57 -2.47 -0.49
N GLN A 273 -14.94 -1.54 0.26
CA GLN A 273 -13.91 -1.92 1.22
C GLN A 273 -14.46 -2.83 2.33
N SER A 274 -15.61 -2.50 2.92
CA SER A 274 -16.21 -3.29 3.99
C SER A 274 -16.58 -4.71 3.54
N LEU A 275 -17.01 -4.88 2.28
CA LEU A 275 -17.23 -6.20 1.68
C LEU A 275 -15.91 -6.98 1.53
N ARG A 276 -14.85 -6.34 1.03
CA ARG A 276 -13.52 -6.96 0.91
C ARG A 276 -12.95 -7.37 2.27
N THR A 277 -13.02 -6.49 3.27
CA THR A 277 -12.58 -6.80 4.63
C THR A 277 -13.33 -8.00 5.19
N ARG A 278 -14.65 -8.10 4.99
CA ARG A 278 -15.43 -9.27 5.44
C ARG A 278 -14.96 -10.57 4.79
N ILE A 279 -14.70 -10.56 3.48
CA ILE A 279 -14.16 -11.74 2.76
C ILE A 279 -12.79 -12.15 3.32
N ILE A 280 -11.92 -11.18 3.60
CA ILE A 280 -10.60 -11.45 4.18
C ILE A 280 -10.72 -12.00 5.59
N MET A 281 -11.56 -11.39 6.44
CA MET A 281 -11.77 -11.84 7.80
C MET A 281 -12.39 -13.24 7.83
N ASP A 282 -13.36 -13.54 6.97
CA ASP A 282 -13.93 -14.87 6.83
C ASP A 282 -12.86 -15.91 6.45
N PHE A 283 -11.99 -15.58 5.48
CA PHE A 283 -10.84 -16.42 5.15
C PHE A 283 -9.91 -16.65 6.34
N LEU A 284 -9.53 -15.60 7.06
CA LEU A 284 -8.62 -15.70 8.21
C LEU A 284 -9.22 -16.41 9.42
N ILE A 285 -10.55 -16.35 9.60
CA ILE A 285 -11.24 -17.10 10.65
C ILE A 285 -11.25 -18.60 10.31
N ASN A 286 -11.46 -18.95 9.05
CA ASN A 286 -11.48 -20.33 8.58
C ASN A 286 -10.06 -20.94 8.45
N GLU A 287 -9.06 -20.11 8.12
CA GLU A 287 -7.65 -20.51 7.98
C GLU A 287 -6.72 -19.62 8.82
N PRO A 288 -6.77 -19.71 10.17
CA PRO A 288 -6.06 -18.79 11.08
C PRO A 288 -4.54 -18.87 10.99
N THR A 289 -3.98 -19.94 10.43
CA THR A 289 -2.52 -20.09 10.24
C THR A 289 -2.02 -19.43 8.95
N LYS A 290 -2.92 -18.90 8.10
CA LYS A 290 -2.61 -18.41 6.76
C LYS A 290 -2.48 -16.90 6.62
N GLY A 291 -2.67 -16.14 7.70
CA GLY A 291 -2.45 -14.70 7.61
C GLY A 291 -2.95 -13.87 8.77
N ARG A 292 -2.72 -12.55 8.69
CA ARG A 292 -3.15 -11.55 9.68
C ARG A 292 -3.71 -10.32 9.00
N TYR A 293 -4.70 -9.71 9.63
CA TYR A 293 -5.26 -8.42 9.22
C TYR A 293 -4.93 -7.38 10.29
N ILE A 294 -4.12 -6.39 9.92
CA ILE A 294 -3.56 -5.36 10.79
C ILE A 294 -4.19 -4.04 10.37
N LYS A 295 -4.88 -3.35 11.29
CA LYS A 295 -5.63 -2.14 10.95
C LYS A 295 -5.25 -0.93 11.79
N LEU A 296 -5.02 0.20 11.12
CA LEU A 296 -4.77 1.48 11.75
C LEU A 296 -5.95 1.89 12.64
N GLY A 297 -5.63 2.38 13.84
CA GLY A 297 -6.60 2.78 14.86
C GLY A 297 -7.28 1.64 15.61
N HIS A 298 -6.83 0.38 15.48
CA HIS A 298 -7.20 -0.66 16.44
C HIS A 298 -6.46 -0.46 17.77
N HIS A 299 -7.19 -0.59 18.86
CA HIS A 299 -6.70 -0.52 20.23
C HIS A 299 -6.28 -1.91 20.72
N ALA A 300 -5.42 -1.95 21.74
CA ALA A 300 -4.87 -3.19 22.27
C ALA A 300 -5.96 -4.11 22.86
N ASP A 301 -6.88 -3.53 23.63
CA ASP A 301 -8.04 -4.22 24.20
C ASP A 301 -8.91 -4.87 23.11
N TYR A 302 -9.17 -4.15 22.01
CA TYR A 302 -9.97 -4.66 20.90
C TYR A 302 -9.29 -5.87 20.24
N ILE A 303 -7.98 -5.82 20.00
CA ILE A 303 -7.24 -6.91 19.37
C ILE A 303 -7.24 -8.14 20.29
N LEU A 304 -6.87 -7.96 21.57
CA LEU A 304 -6.73 -9.06 22.53
C LEU A 304 -8.07 -9.69 22.88
N ASN A 305 -9.15 -8.91 23.00
CA ASN A 305 -10.50 -9.44 23.21
C ASN A 305 -10.96 -10.30 22.04
N ASN A 306 -10.77 -9.84 20.80
CA ASN A 306 -11.15 -10.61 19.61
C ASN A 306 -10.34 -11.91 19.46
N ALA A 307 -9.11 -11.93 19.96
CA ALA A 307 -8.26 -13.11 20.00
C ALA A 307 -8.51 -14.03 21.20
N LYS A 308 -9.46 -13.71 22.10
CA LYS A 308 -9.74 -14.43 23.35
C LYS A 308 -8.55 -14.44 24.33
N LYS A 309 -7.66 -13.44 24.26
CA LYS A 309 -6.54 -13.21 25.21
C LYS A 309 -6.83 -12.04 26.15
N ALA A 310 -8.05 -11.98 26.70
CA ALA A 310 -8.47 -10.87 27.56
C ALA A 310 -7.65 -10.73 28.85
N HIS A 311 -7.01 -11.81 29.31
CA HIS A 311 -6.15 -11.81 30.49
C HIS A 311 -4.87 -10.97 30.31
N ASP A 312 -4.36 -10.87 29.08
CA ASP A 312 -3.13 -10.12 28.75
C ASP A 312 -3.37 -8.61 28.60
N ILE A 313 -4.63 -8.16 28.61
CA ILE A 313 -4.99 -6.76 28.29
C ILE A 313 -4.30 -5.79 29.24
N VAL A 314 -4.32 -6.07 30.55
CA VAL A 314 -3.78 -5.14 31.56
C VAL A 314 -2.28 -4.94 31.36
N GLU A 315 -1.54 -6.02 31.16
CA GLU A 315 -0.09 -5.99 31.02
C GLU A 315 0.33 -5.41 29.66
N LEU A 316 -0.25 -5.89 28.57
CA LEU A 316 0.20 -5.50 27.22
C LEU A 316 -0.29 -4.11 26.82
N SER A 317 -1.50 -3.71 27.22
CA SER A 317 -2.01 -2.36 26.88
C SER A 317 -1.22 -1.25 27.59
N SER A 318 -0.62 -1.53 28.76
CA SER A 318 0.28 -0.57 29.42
C SER A 318 1.60 -0.34 28.68
N GLN A 319 1.97 -1.23 27.76
CA GLN A 319 3.19 -1.14 26.96
C GLN A 319 2.95 -0.49 25.59
N THR A 320 1.68 -0.30 25.20
CA THR A 320 1.30 0.35 23.95
C THR A 320 0.88 1.81 24.13
N LEU A 321 0.71 2.54 23.02
CA LEU A 321 0.12 3.87 23.04
C LEU A 321 -1.28 3.84 23.69
N SER A 322 -1.59 4.89 24.45
CA SER A 322 -2.93 5.07 25.03
C SER A 322 -3.94 5.46 23.96
N ASP A 323 -5.22 5.16 24.21
CA ASP A 323 -6.33 5.45 23.29
C ASP A 323 -6.39 6.94 22.91
N GLU A 324 -6.13 7.83 23.87
CA GLU A 324 -6.06 9.29 23.67
C GLU A 324 -5.02 9.71 22.63
N ARG A 325 -3.93 8.93 22.46
CA ARG A 325 -2.89 9.19 21.46
C ARG A 325 -3.18 8.50 20.12
N ILE A 326 -3.94 7.40 20.12
CA ILE A 326 -4.33 6.64 18.94
C ILE A 326 -5.45 7.33 18.15
N ASP A 327 -6.45 7.86 18.85
CA ASP A 327 -7.62 8.49 18.21
C ASP A 327 -7.26 9.66 17.28
N PRO A 328 -6.31 10.56 17.63
CA PRO A 328 -5.82 11.57 16.71
C PRO A 328 -5.18 10.97 15.45
N VAL A 329 -4.42 9.88 15.56
CA VAL A 329 -3.78 9.20 14.42
C VAL A 329 -4.82 8.71 13.42
N ARG A 330 -5.92 8.14 13.92
CA ARG A 330 -7.05 7.68 13.10
C ARG A 330 -7.71 8.82 12.32
N ASN A 331 -7.68 10.03 12.85
CA ASN A 331 -8.36 11.20 12.28
C ASN A 331 -7.46 12.10 11.42
N ILE A 332 -6.16 11.78 11.28
CA ILE A 332 -5.28 12.47 10.33
C ILE A 332 -5.85 12.31 8.92
N LYS A 333 -6.18 13.45 8.30
CA LYS A 333 -6.74 13.50 6.95
C LYS A 333 -5.72 13.05 5.93
N THR A 334 -6.19 12.42 4.86
CA THR A 334 -5.36 12.00 3.73
C THR A 334 -4.73 13.17 2.98
N GLU A 335 -5.31 14.38 3.07
CA GLU A 335 -4.74 15.58 2.46
C GLU A 335 -3.57 16.17 3.26
N ASP A 336 -3.39 15.75 4.52
CA ASP A 336 -2.34 16.26 5.39
C ASP A 336 -1.00 15.55 5.09
N THR A 337 -0.26 16.17 4.17
CA THR A 337 1.07 15.74 3.72
C THR A 337 2.21 16.39 4.50
N HIS A 338 1.90 17.16 5.55
CA HIS A 338 2.93 17.65 6.45
C HIS A 338 3.23 16.57 7.50
N MET A 339 4.47 16.07 7.50
CA MET A 339 4.93 15.09 8.46
C MET A 339 5.97 15.77 9.37
N THR A 340 5.65 15.97 10.64
CA THR A 340 6.65 16.33 11.65
C THR A 340 7.28 15.06 12.22
N TYR A 341 8.45 15.17 12.86
CA TYR A 341 9.07 14.03 13.54
C TYR A 341 8.13 13.38 14.57
N GLU A 342 7.46 14.18 15.41
CA GLU A 342 6.52 13.67 16.41
C GLU A 342 5.34 12.91 15.77
N LYS A 343 4.77 13.46 14.69
CA LYS A 343 3.68 12.83 13.97
C LYS A 343 4.12 11.54 13.28
N PHE A 344 5.33 11.53 12.72
CA PHE A 344 5.92 10.32 12.15
C PHE A 344 6.05 9.25 13.23
N ASP A 345 6.70 9.58 14.36
CA ASP A 345 7.00 8.64 15.44
C ASP A 345 5.73 8.05 16.04
N LEU A 346 4.69 8.88 16.19
CA LEU A 346 3.39 8.43 16.69
C LEU A 346 2.73 7.42 15.75
N ILE A 347 2.65 7.71 14.45
CA ILE A 347 2.02 6.82 13.46
C ILE A 347 2.85 5.54 13.28
N PHE A 348 4.17 5.67 13.23
CA PHE A 348 5.11 4.56 13.06
C PHE A 348 5.01 3.60 14.25
N ARG A 349 5.09 4.12 15.48
CA ARG A 349 4.92 3.33 16.70
C ARG A 349 3.56 2.62 16.73
N HIS A 350 2.48 3.31 16.37
CA HIS A 350 1.15 2.68 16.27
C HIS A 350 1.12 1.53 15.26
N GLY A 351 1.78 1.71 14.11
CA GLY A 351 1.93 0.64 13.11
C GLY A 351 2.67 -0.59 13.65
N PHE A 352 3.76 -0.36 14.38
CA PHE A 352 4.53 -1.42 15.02
C PHE A 352 3.69 -2.16 16.08
N GLU A 353 3.08 -1.42 17.00
CA GLU A 353 2.35 -1.99 18.15
C GLU A 353 1.13 -2.80 17.71
N VAL A 354 0.33 -2.30 16.76
CA VAL A 354 -0.81 -3.06 16.22
C VAL A 354 -0.34 -4.33 15.53
N ALA A 355 0.77 -4.27 14.78
CA ALA A 355 1.34 -5.45 14.15
C ALA A 355 1.82 -6.46 15.21
N ASP A 356 2.52 -6.00 16.25
CA ASP A 356 3.05 -6.84 17.32
C ASP A 356 1.94 -7.55 18.07
N LEU A 357 0.93 -6.79 18.52
CA LEU A 357 -0.24 -7.32 19.18
C LEU A 357 -1.02 -8.29 18.29
N THR A 358 -1.22 -7.97 17.01
CA THR A 358 -1.99 -8.85 16.10
C THR A 358 -1.25 -10.16 15.83
N LEU A 359 0.07 -10.12 15.66
CA LEU A 359 0.90 -11.30 15.46
C LEU A 359 0.93 -12.18 16.72
N TYR A 360 1.12 -11.56 17.89
CA TYR A 360 1.08 -12.24 19.20
C TYR A 360 -0.29 -12.84 19.51
N ALA A 361 -1.36 -12.06 19.35
CA ALA A 361 -2.69 -12.43 19.81
C ALA A 361 -3.25 -13.61 19.01
N HIS A 362 -2.95 -13.66 17.71
CA HIS A 362 -3.44 -14.70 16.82
C HIS A 362 -2.37 -15.76 16.48
N GLY A 363 -1.14 -15.63 16.97
CA GLY A 363 -0.10 -16.65 16.87
C GLY A 363 -0.44 -17.89 17.70
N SER A 364 -0.21 -19.07 17.14
CA SER A 364 -0.12 -20.30 17.96
C SER A 364 1.23 -20.36 18.66
N ASP A 365 1.33 -21.12 19.77
CA ASP A 365 2.59 -21.30 20.50
C ASP A 365 3.71 -21.86 19.59
N ASP A 366 3.33 -22.56 18.52
CA ASP A 366 4.22 -23.12 17.50
C ASP A 366 4.64 -22.12 16.40
N ASP A 367 3.94 -20.99 16.24
CA ASP A 367 4.25 -19.98 15.21
C ASP A 367 5.44 -19.08 15.59
N GLY A 368 5.82 -19.05 16.87
CA GLY A 368 6.98 -18.31 17.36
C GLY A 368 6.84 -16.78 17.40
N TYR A 369 5.62 -16.24 17.22
CA TYR A 369 5.37 -14.79 17.34
C TYR A 369 5.21 -14.37 18.81
N SER A 370 6.34 -14.10 19.47
CA SER A 370 6.34 -13.47 20.79
C SER A 370 6.01 -11.97 20.69
N PHE A 371 5.28 -11.45 21.67
CA PHE A 371 5.17 -10.00 21.85
C PHE A 371 6.56 -9.42 22.08
N ARG A 372 6.93 -8.39 21.33
CA ARG A 372 8.26 -7.76 21.40
C ARG A 372 8.26 -6.49 22.24
N GLY A 373 7.13 -5.79 22.27
CA GLY A 373 7.05 -4.44 22.78
C GLY A 373 7.77 -3.46 21.85
N TYR A 374 7.30 -2.20 21.84
CA TYR A 374 7.99 -1.15 21.11
C TYR A 374 9.20 -0.66 21.91
N ASN A 375 10.38 -1.19 21.61
CA ASN A 375 11.65 -0.64 22.07
C ASN A 375 12.16 0.30 20.98
N GLN A 376 12.50 1.54 21.33
CA GLN A 376 12.94 2.54 20.35
C GLN A 376 14.10 1.98 19.50
N PHE A 377 13.89 1.93 18.18
CA PHE A 377 14.89 1.60 17.17
C PHE A 377 15.77 2.81 16.84
#